data_AF-A0A7C1E7X6-F1
#
_entry.id   AF-A0A7C1E7X6-F1
#
_cell.length_a   1.000
_cell.length_b   1.000
_cell.length_c   1.000
_cell.angle_alpha   90.00
_cell.angle_beta   90.00
_cell.angle_gamma   90.00
#
_symmetry.space_group_name_H-M   'P 1'
#
loop_
_entity.id
_entity.type
_entity.pdbx_description
1 polymer ?
#
loop_
_entity_poly.entity_id
_entity_poly.type
_entity_poly.pdbx_seq_one_letter_code
_entity_poly.pdbx_strand_id
1 'polypeptide(L)'
;MVSAIESLLFYLMVAFVPYALTSYGIMISGRVGLFNVSGEGVMLLTASAAFLTTYKTGSYMLGFFVGVGLGALLGAIFTFVSDKLKINQFIVGLTLFIFATGLGGFLYKVIVGVVLVPPRVQVLSPIKIPVLSDIPIIGPMLFSQ
;
A
#
# COMPACT_ATOMS: atom_id res chain seq x y z
N MET A 1 1.08 -27.60 -13.16
CA MET A 1 1.99 -26.59 -13.75
C MET A 1 1.21 -25.37 -14.23
N VAL A 2 0.17 -25.53 -15.07
CA VAL A 2 -0.69 -24.42 -15.54
C VAL A 2 -1.35 -23.65 -14.38
N SER A 3 -1.93 -24.33 -13.40
CA SER A 3 -2.53 -23.70 -12.20
C SER A 3 -1.56 -22.90 -11.32
N ALA A 4 -0.28 -23.30 -11.28
CA ALA A 4 0.75 -22.57 -10.54
C ALA A 4 1.12 -21.25 -11.24
N ILE A 5 1.12 -21.26 -12.58
CA ILE A 5 1.35 -20.06 -13.40
C ILE A 5 0.19 -19.08 -13.23
N GLU A 6 -1.05 -19.54 -13.29
CA GLU A 6 -2.24 -18.71 -13.07
C GLU A 6 -2.22 -18.04 -11.69
N SER A 7 -1.90 -18.81 -10.64
CA SER A 7 -1.79 -18.29 -9.27
C SER A 7 -0.69 -17.25 -9.13
N LEU A 8 0.49 -17.51 -9.70
CA LEU A 8 1.62 -16.58 -9.67
C LEU A 8 1.26 -15.26 -10.36
N LEU A 9 0.67 -15.33 -11.55
CA LEU A 9 0.29 -14.15 -12.30
C LEU A 9 -0.79 -13.33 -11.58
N PHE A 10 -1.74 -13.98 -10.92
CA PHE A 10 -2.71 -13.29 -10.08
C PHE A 10 -2.03 -12.52 -8.93
N TYR A 11 -1.13 -13.16 -8.17
CA TYR A 11 -0.41 -12.47 -7.09
C TYR A 11 0.43 -11.30 -7.59
N LEU A 12 1.09 -11.45 -8.75
CA LEU A 12 1.85 -10.36 -9.37
C LEU A 12 0.95 -9.18 -9.73
N MET A 13 -0.23 -9.44 -10.29
CA MET A 13 -1.18 -8.37 -10.66
C MET A 13 -1.70 -7.61 -9.44
N VAL A 14 -2.06 -8.33 -8.36
CA VAL A 14 -2.52 -7.71 -7.12
C VAL A 14 -1.42 -6.88 -6.45
N ALA A 15 -0.17 -7.38 -6.44
CA ALA A 15 0.96 -6.65 -5.89
C ALA A 15 1.39 -5.46 -6.76
N PHE A 16 1.29 -5.58 -8.08
CA PHE A 16 1.78 -4.55 -9.01
C PHE A 16 1.14 -3.19 -8.79
N VAL A 17 -0.18 -3.14 -8.57
CA VAL A 17 -0.93 -1.88 -8.44
C VAL A 17 -0.40 -0.97 -7.31
N PRO A 18 -0.30 -1.42 -6.04
CA PRO A 18 0.21 -0.57 -4.96
C PRO A 18 1.67 -0.16 -5.16
N TYR A 19 2.53 -1.04 -5.70
CA TYR A 19 3.93 -0.69 -5.99
C TYR A 19 4.04 0.33 -7.13
N ALA A 20 3.21 0.21 -8.18
CA ALA A 20 3.17 1.16 -9.28
C ALA A 20 2.74 2.55 -8.80
N LEU A 21 1.70 2.63 -7.98
CA LEU A 21 1.24 3.90 -7.38
C LEU A 21 2.32 4.52 -6.48
N THR A 22 2.99 3.70 -5.66
CA THR A 22 4.09 4.16 -4.81
C THR A 22 5.25 4.70 -5.64
N SER A 23 5.63 3.98 -6.70
CA SER A 23 6.70 4.37 -7.62
C SER A 23 6.38 5.67 -8.34
N TYR A 24 5.10 5.88 -8.71
CA TYR A 24 4.64 7.12 -9.31
C TYR A 24 4.78 8.31 -8.35
N GLY A 25 4.44 8.12 -7.07
CA GLY A 25 4.65 9.15 -6.03
C GLY A 25 6.13 9.49 -5.81
N ILE A 26 7.02 8.48 -5.82
CA ILE A 26 8.47 8.68 -5.74
C ILE A 26 8.97 9.45 -6.98
N MET A 27 8.49 9.10 -8.18
CA MET A 27 8.85 9.79 -9.42
C MET A 27 8.45 11.27 -9.37
N ILE A 28 7.25 11.59 -8.88
CA ILE A 28 6.82 12.99 -8.69
C ILE A 28 7.76 13.73 -7.73
N SER A 29 8.14 13.08 -6.63
CA SER A 29 9.11 13.66 -5.67
C SER A 29 10.46 13.94 -6.33
N GLY A 30 10.93 13.03 -7.19
CA GLY A 30 12.16 13.22 -7.96
C GLY A 30 12.11 14.43 -8.90
N ARG A 31 10.93 14.75 -9.47
CA ARG A 31 10.77 15.93 -10.35
C ARG A 31 10.93 17.27 -9.63
N VAL A 32 10.68 17.30 -8.31
CA VAL A 32 10.88 18.50 -7.48
C VAL A 32 12.24 18.50 -6.76
N GLY A 33 13.16 17.61 -7.15
CA GLY A 33 14.51 17.53 -6.60
C GLY A 33 14.59 16.82 -5.24
N LEU A 34 13.56 16.06 -4.85
CA LEU A 34 13.58 15.25 -3.63
C LEU A 34 13.99 13.81 -3.94
N PHE A 35 15.08 13.37 -3.32
CA PHE A 35 15.51 11.98 -3.32
C PHE A 35 14.81 11.23 -2.17
N ASN A 36 13.65 10.64 -2.46
CA ASN A 36 12.85 9.93 -1.47
C ASN A 36 12.86 8.40 -1.68
N VAL A 37 13.47 7.68 -0.74
CA VAL A 37 13.52 6.20 -0.71
C VAL A 37 12.55 5.58 0.29
N SER A 38 11.77 6.38 1.02
CA SER A 38 10.87 5.87 2.07
C SER A 38 9.57 5.24 1.56
N GLY A 39 9.28 5.36 0.26
CA GLY A 39 7.95 5.14 -0.31
C GLY A 39 7.35 3.76 -0.01
N GLU A 40 8.15 2.69 -0.10
CA GLU A 40 7.68 1.33 0.19
C GLU A 40 7.29 1.15 1.67
N GLY A 41 8.04 1.76 2.60
CA GLY A 41 7.70 1.74 4.01
C GLY A 41 6.43 2.53 4.31
N VAL A 42 6.31 3.73 3.71
CA VAL A 42 5.11 4.58 3.84
C VAL A 42 3.88 3.88 3.27
N MET A 43 4.03 3.19 2.13
CA MET A 43 2.97 2.35 1.55
C MET A 43 2.51 1.29 2.56
N LEU A 44 3.41 0.56 3.21
CA LEU A 44 3.04 -0.47 4.19
C LEU A 44 2.30 0.11 5.40
N LEU A 45 2.79 1.23 5.95
CA LEU A 45 2.17 1.89 7.10
C LEU A 45 0.78 2.43 6.78
N THR A 46 0.63 3.09 5.64
CA THR A 46 -0.67 3.63 5.19
C THR A 46 -1.67 2.51 4.87
N ALA A 47 -1.21 1.41 4.26
CA ALA A 47 -2.05 0.22 4.04
C ALA A 47 -2.52 -0.39 5.37
N SER A 48 -1.63 -0.50 6.36
CA SER A 48 -1.98 -1.00 7.70
C SER A 48 -3.02 -0.11 8.38
N ALA A 49 -2.85 1.21 8.34
CA ALA A 49 -3.81 2.18 8.88
C ALA A 49 -5.17 2.12 8.17
N ALA A 50 -5.18 2.05 6.84
CA ALA A 50 -6.40 1.92 6.04
C ALA A 50 -7.15 0.62 6.35
N PHE A 51 -6.43 -0.50 6.46
CA PHE A 51 -6.99 -1.79 6.86
C PHE A 51 -7.61 -1.72 8.25
N LEU A 52 -6.88 -1.23 9.25
CA LEU A 52 -7.36 -1.14 10.63
C LEU A 52 -8.59 -0.24 10.78
N THR A 53 -8.60 0.85 10.02
CA THR A 53 -9.74 1.77 9.96
C THR A 53 -10.96 1.08 9.35
N THR A 54 -10.79 0.41 8.22
CA THR A 54 -11.87 -0.34 7.57
C THR A 54 -12.37 -1.48 8.46
N TYR A 55 -11.46 -2.16 9.15
CA TYR A 55 -11.77 -3.24 10.08
C TYR A 55 -12.63 -2.78 11.26
N LYS A 56 -12.33 -1.59 11.83
CA LYS A 56 -13.10 -1.05 12.95
C LYS A 56 -14.41 -0.38 12.54
N THR A 57 -14.44 0.28 11.39
CA THR A 57 -15.57 1.12 10.98
C THR A 57 -16.51 0.43 9.98
N GLY A 58 -16.06 -0.62 9.31
CA GLY A 58 -16.76 -1.24 8.18
C GLY A 58 -16.72 -0.41 6.89
N SER A 59 -16.13 0.80 6.88
CA SER A 59 -16.14 1.71 5.73
C SER A 59 -14.79 1.72 5.00
N TYR A 60 -14.76 1.14 3.79
CA TYR A 60 -13.56 1.14 2.93
C TYR A 60 -13.19 2.55 2.44
N MET A 61 -14.18 3.43 2.26
CA MET A 61 -13.96 4.84 1.90
C MET A 61 -13.24 5.60 3.01
N LEU A 62 -13.65 5.36 4.27
CA LEU A 62 -12.99 5.99 5.42
C LEU A 62 -11.55 5.48 5.55
N GLY A 63 -11.33 4.17 5.38
CA GLY A 63 -9.99 3.58 5.34
C GLY A 63 -9.10 4.19 4.25
N PHE A 64 -9.64 4.38 3.04
CA PHE A 64 -8.94 5.04 1.92
C PHE A 64 -8.47 6.45 2.29
N PHE A 65 -9.38 7.30 2.80
CA PHE A 65 -9.00 8.68 3.16
C PHE A 65 -8.05 8.76 4.35
N VAL A 66 -8.14 7.85 5.32
CA VAL A 66 -7.14 7.75 6.41
C VAL A 66 -5.77 7.37 5.86
N GLY A 67 -5.70 6.41 4.93
CA GLY A 67 -4.45 6.04 4.26
C GLY A 67 -3.82 7.20 3.50
N VAL A 68 -4.62 7.92 2.69
CA VAL A 68 -4.19 9.11 1.96
C VAL A 68 -3.69 10.21 2.90
N GLY A 69 -4.46 10.49 3.96
CA GLY A 69 -4.11 11.51 4.96
C GLY A 69 -2.80 11.18 5.70
N LEU A 70 -2.61 9.91 6.09
CA LEU A 70 -1.38 9.47 6.74
C LEU A 70 -0.18 9.54 5.78
N GLY A 71 -0.35 9.17 4.52
CA GLY A 71 0.70 9.29 3.50
C GLY A 71 1.11 10.75 3.26
N ALA A 72 0.13 11.65 3.15
CA ALA A 72 0.36 13.09 3.01
C ALA A 72 1.09 13.66 4.23
N LEU A 73 0.69 13.26 5.44
CA LEU A 73 1.35 13.67 6.68
C LEU A 73 2.82 13.21 6.72
N LEU A 74 3.10 11.96 6.40
CA LEU A 74 4.47 11.42 6.39
C LEU A 74 5.33 12.08 5.31
N GLY A 75 4.76 12.37 4.14
CA GLY A 75 5.43 13.14 3.09
C GLY A 75 5.76 14.57 3.55
N ALA A 76 4.83 15.25 4.23
CA ALA A 76 5.07 16.57 4.79
C ALA A 76 6.18 16.54 5.87
N ILE A 77 6.18 15.53 6.74
CA ILE A 77 7.25 15.32 7.73
C ILE A 77 8.59 15.10 7.04
N PHE A 78 8.65 14.24 6.02
CA PHE A 78 9.87 13.98 5.25
C PHE A 78 10.44 15.27 4.66
N THR A 79 9.62 16.05 3.94
CA THR A 79 10.06 17.30 3.31
C THR A 79 10.43 18.36 4.34
N PHE A 80 9.69 18.48 5.44
CA PHE A 80 10.03 19.41 6.51
C PHE A 80 11.40 19.09 7.13
N VAL A 81 11.63 17.83 7.51
CA VAL A 81 12.88 17.42 8.15
C VAL A 81 14.06 17.50 7.19
N SER A 82 13.88 17.06 5.95
CA SER A 82 14.99 17.05 4.98
C SER A 82 15.30 18.43 4.40
N ASP A 83 14.29 19.24 4.04
CA ASP A 83 14.52 20.55 3.42
C ASP A 83 14.63 21.70 4.43
N LYS A 84 13.75 21.78 5.44
CA LYS A 84 13.78 22.89 6.41
C LYS A 84 14.88 22.74 7.43
N LEU A 85 15.11 21.52 7.93
CA LEU A 85 16.18 21.26 8.90
C LEU A 85 17.52 20.89 8.24
N LYS A 86 17.57 20.89 6.90
CA LYS A 86 18.78 20.61 6.10
C LYS A 86 19.46 19.28 6.45
N ILE A 87 18.67 18.29 6.83
CA ILE A 87 19.16 16.92 7.08
C ILE A 87 19.23 16.16 5.75
N ASN A 88 20.24 15.31 5.62
CA ASN A 88 20.43 14.48 4.44
C ASN A 88 19.16 13.65 4.11
N GLN A 89 18.59 13.85 2.92
CA GLN A 89 17.37 13.21 2.43
C GLN A 89 17.46 11.67 2.42
N PHE A 90 18.63 11.11 2.13
CA PHE A 90 18.85 9.65 2.15
C PHE A 90 18.68 9.11 3.58
N ILE A 91 19.27 9.78 4.57
CA ILE A 91 19.17 9.39 5.98
C ILE A 91 17.73 9.49 6.46
N VAL A 92 17.07 10.64 6.23
CA VAL A 92 15.66 10.83 6.60
C VAL A 92 14.77 9.79 5.94
N GLY A 93 15.00 9.52 4.64
CA GLY A 93 14.24 8.54 3.87
C GLY A 93 14.40 7.13 4.39
N LEU A 94 15.63 6.70 4.70
CA LEU A 94 15.90 5.37 5.25
C LEU A 94 15.35 5.22 6.67
N THR A 95 15.47 6.25 7.51
CA THR A 95 14.86 6.25 8.84
C THR A 95 13.34 6.13 8.74
N LEU A 96 12.71 6.89 7.85
CA LEU A 96 11.27 6.84 7.64
C LEU A 96 10.83 5.50 7.05
N PHE A 97 11.62 4.89 6.17
CA PHE A 97 11.40 3.54 5.66
C PHE A 97 11.38 2.51 6.80
N ILE A 98 12.41 2.48 7.64
CA ILE A 98 12.53 1.52 8.76
C ILE A 98 11.40 1.75 9.77
N PHE A 99 11.12 3.00 10.11
CA PHE A 99 10.02 3.35 11.00
C PHE A 99 8.68 2.88 10.45
N ALA A 100 8.37 3.21 9.20
CA ALA A 100 7.09 2.91 8.59
C ALA A 100 6.90 1.41 8.32
N THR A 101 7.95 0.69 7.91
CA THR A 101 7.91 -0.77 7.77
C THR A 101 7.67 -1.47 9.12
N GLY A 102 8.44 -1.08 10.15
CA GLY A 102 8.29 -1.64 11.50
C GLY A 102 6.92 -1.36 12.10
N LEU A 103 6.47 -0.10 12.05
CA LEU A 103 5.18 0.29 12.60
C LEU A 103 4.01 -0.31 11.80
N GLY A 104 4.09 -0.32 10.46
CA GLY A 104 3.05 -0.88 9.60
C GLY A 104 2.80 -2.37 9.87
N GLY A 105 3.87 -3.15 10.04
CA GLY A 105 3.77 -4.57 10.39
C GLY A 105 3.36 -4.84 11.85
N PHE A 106 3.61 -3.89 12.76
CA PHE A 106 3.32 -4.04 14.18
C PHE A 106 1.90 -3.60 14.57
N LEU A 107 1.40 -2.50 13.99
CA LEU A 107 0.08 -1.92 14.32
C LEU A 107 -1.06 -2.93 14.27
N TYR A 108 -1.10 -3.75 13.22
CA TYR A 108 -2.09 -4.82 13.08
C TYR A 108 -2.04 -5.79 14.27
N LYS A 109 -0.83 -6.25 14.63
CA LYS A 109 -0.64 -7.24 15.71
C LYS A 109 -1.04 -6.68 17.06
N VAL A 110 -0.83 -5.39 17.31
CA VAL A 110 -1.22 -4.75 18.57
C VAL A 110 -2.74 -4.61 18.69
N ILE A 111 -3.42 -4.24 17.60
CA ILE A 111 -4.85 -3.91 17.65
C ILE A 111 -5.73 -5.15 17.49
N VAL A 112 -5.38 -6.05 16.57
CA VAL A 112 -6.15 -7.26 16.26
C VAL A 112 -5.67 -8.45 17.08
N GLY A 113 -4.39 -8.46 17.46
CA GLY A 113 -3.75 -9.62 18.06
C GLY A 113 -3.10 -10.54 17.03
N VAL A 114 -2.39 -11.57 17.53
CA VAL A 114 -1.81 -12.63 16.71
C VAL A 114 -2.82 -13.77 16.61
N VAL A 115 -3.49 -13.87 15.45
CA VAL A 115 -4.53 -14.87 15.18
C VAL A 115 -4.11 -15.80 14.05
N LEU A 116 -4.54 -17.07 14.11
CA LEU A 116 -4.25 -18.07 13.07
C LEU A 116 -4.91 -17.74 11.73
N VAL A 117 -6.07 -17.08 11.76
CA VAL A 117 -6.79 -16.63 10.58
C VAL A 117 -6.94 -15.11 10.66
N PRO A 118 -6.25 -14.34 9.80
CA PRO A 118 -6.38 -12.89 9.77
C PRO A 118 -7.84 -12.50 9.47
N PRO A 119 -8.40 -11.49 10.15
CA PRO A 119 -9.72 -11.00 9.81
C PRO A 119 -9.72 -10.39 8.40
N ARG A 120 -10.81 -10.62 7.69
CA ARG A 120 -11.03 -10.04 6.37
C ARG A 120 -11.87 -8.78 6.51
N VAL A 121 -11.49 -7.74 5.79
CA VAL A 121 -12.31 -6.53 5.64
C VAL A 121 -13.14 -6.65 4.37
N GLN A 122 -14.32 -6.01 4.36
CA GLN A 122 -15.13 -5.94 3.16
C GLN A 122 -14.41 -5.08 2.13
N VAL A 123 -14.03 -5.70 1.01
CA VAL A 123 -13.39 -5.03 -0.12
C VAL A 123 -14.44 -4.62 -1.16
N LEU A 124 -14.01 -3.83 -2.15
CA LEU A 124 -14.83 -3.50 -3.31
C LEU A 124 -15.31 -4.79 -4.00
N SER A 125 -16.59 -4.83 -4.37
CA SER A 125 -17.14 -5.98 -5.09
C SER A 125 -16.47 -6.10 -6.46
N PRO A 126 -16.13 -7.33 -6.91
CA PRO A 126 -15.51 -7.53 -8.22
C PRO A 126 -16.41 -6.98 -9.33
N ILE A 127 -15.88 -6.06 -10.12
CA ILE A 127 -16.57 -5.52 -11.30
C ILE A 127 -16.24 -6.44 -12.46
N LYS A 128 -17.18 -7.31 -12.85
CA LYS A 128 -17.01 -8.21 -14.00
C LYS A 128 -17.44 -7.51 -15.28
N ILE A 129 -16.51 -7.35 -16.22
CA ILE A 129 -16.82 -6.85 -17.55
C ILE A 129 -17.16 -8.06 -18.42
N PRO A 130 -18.39 -8.16 -18.95
CA PRO A 130 -18.79 -9.29 -19.80
C PRO A 130 -17.87 -9.38 -21.03
N VAL A 131 -17.64 -10.59 -21.55
CA VAL A 131 -16.65 -10.93 -22.59
C VAL A 131 -15.20 -10.94 -22.10
N LEU A 132 -14.76 -9.91 -21.36
CA LEU A 132 -13.39 -9.84 -20.83
C LEU A 132 -13.16 -10.80 -19.65
N SER A 133 -14.21 -11.07 -18.86
CA SER A 133 -14.15 -12.01 -17.73
C SER A 133 -13.98 -13.47 -18.15
N ASP A 134 -14.35 -13.81 -19.38
CA ASP A 134 -14.46 -15.19 -19.85
C ASP A 134 -13.20 -15.65 -20.60
N ILE A 135 -12.24 -14.76 -20.80
CA ILE A 135 -10.96 -15.07 -21.46
C ILE A 135 -10.16 -16.03 -20.57
N PRO A 136 -9.75 -17.21 -21.07
CA PRO A 136 -8.91 -18.13 -20.32
C PRO A 136 -7.64 -17.44 -19.82
N ILE A 137 -7.22 -17.74 -18.59
CA ILE A 137 -6.04 -17.15 -17.91
C ILE A 137 -6.25 -15.66 -17.56
N ILE A 138 -6.53 -14.78 -18.52
CA ILE A 138 -6.63 -13.32 -18.32
C ILE A 138 -7.87 -12.93 -17.51
N GLY A 139 -9.02 -13.53 -17.81
CA GLY A 139 -10.29 -13.26 -17.15
C GLY A 139 -10.22 -13.51 -15.63
N PRO A 140 -9.84 -14.72 -15.20
CA PRO A 140 -9.62 -15.02 -13.78
C PRO A 140 -8.57 -14.11 -13.13
N MET A 141 -7.51 -13.73 -13.84
CA MET A 141 -6.46 -12.87 -13.31
C MET A 141 -6.91 -11.43 -13.02
N LEU A 142 -7.81 -10.85 -13.84
CA LEU A 142 -8.25 -9.47 -13.71
C LEU A 142 -9.56 -9.30 -12.91
N PHE A 143 -10.44 -10.30 -12.93
CA PHE A 143 -11.82 -10.17 -12.46
C PHE A 143 -12.15 -11.00 -11.20
N SER A 144 -11.15 -11.66 -10.58
CA SER A 144 -11.30 -12.44 -9.34
C SER A 144 -10.76 -11.73 -8.08
N GLN A 145 -10.96 -10.40 -8.02
CA GLN A 145 -10.43 -9.51 -6.98
C GLN A 145 -11.02 -9.79 -5.59
#